data_AF-A0A7S2C976-F1
#
_entry.id   AF-A0A7S2C976-F1
#
_cell.length_a   1.000
_cell.length_b   1.000
_cell.length_c   1.000
_cell.angle_alpha   90.00
_cell.angle_beta   90.00
_cell.angle_gamma   90.00
#
_symmetry.space_group_name_H-M   'P 1'
#
loop_
_entity.id
_entity.type
_entity.pdbx_description
1 polymer ?
#
loop_
_entity_poly.entity_id
_entity_poly.type
_entity_poly.pdbx_seq_one_letter_code
_entity_poly.pdbx_strand_id
1 'polypeptide(L)'
;MVGSLLSMAGLAGSSEVPYERFVAWLFLNDSVDIFNNIVILTDSYKVTHHLQYPPGTEKIYSYFECRGGQFPEVCFFGLQYFLKEYLAGPVVSQEKIDEAAELYERHFGAGFAVPGDKNTGAFNRAGWEHILKEHGGKLPISIKAVPEGMTVANK
;
A
#
# COMPACT_ATOMS: atom_id res chain seq x y z
N MET A 1 -35.96 -12.98 -0.42
CA MET A 1 -36.46 -11.76 -1.08
C MET A 1 -36.78 -10.73 0.00
N VAL A 2 -35.79 -9.95 0.43
CA VAL A 2 -35.95 -8.59 0.98
C VAL A 2 -34.64 -7.89 0.64
N GLY A 3 -34.67 -7.11 -0.44
CA GLY A 3 -33.54 -6.28 -0.83
C GLY A 3 -33.35 -5.18 0.20
N SER A 4 -32.16 -5.13 0.79
CA SER A 4 -31.71 -3.90 1.44
C SER A 4 -31.44 -2.90 0.31
N LEU A 5 -32.35 -1.93 0.16
CA LEU A 5 -32.16 -0.75 -0.68
C LEU A 5 -30.91 -0.02 -0.18
N LEU A 6 -29.80 -0.16 -0.91
CA LEU A 6 -28.65 0.71 -0.80
C LEU A 6 -29.12 2.14 -1.08
N SER A 7 -29.19 2.94 -0.02
CA SER A 7 -29.51 4.36 -0.10
C SER A 7 -28.44 5.09 -0.91
N MET A 8 -28.83 5.58 -2.08
CA MET A 8 -28.05 6.49 -2.94
C MET A 8 -28.00 7.93 -2.36
N ALA A 9 -28.42 8.15 -1.11
CA ALA A 9 -28.64 9.50 -0.57
C ALA A 9 -27.37 10.34 -0.37
N GLY A 10 -26.16 9.76 -0.47
CA GLY A 10 -24.90 10.50 -0.35
C GLY A 10 -24.36 11.11 -1.66
N LEU A 11 -24.90 10.72 -2.82
CA LEU A 11 -24.34 11.09 -4.14
C LEU A 11 -25.16 12.14 -4.91
N ALA A 12 -26.25 12.63 -4.34
CA ALA A 12 -27.08 13.66 -4.96
C ALA A 12 -26.59 15.06 -4.58
N GLY A 13 -25.46 15.52 -5.13
CA GLY A 13 -24.96 16.87 -4.79
C GLY A 13 -23.93 17.56 -5.69
N SER A 14 -23.15 16.86 -6.50
CA SER A 14 -22.18 17.53 -7.38
C SER A 14 -21.96 16.73 -8.66
N SER A 15 -22.00 17.42 -9.80
CA SER A 15 -21.93 16.85 -11.16
C SER A 15 -20.57 16.23 -11.54
N GLU A 16 -19.60 16.20 -10.64
CA GLU A 16 -18.32 15.51 -10.82
C GLU A 16 -17.91 14.87 -9.49
N VAL A 17 -17.95 13.54 -9.41
CA VAL A 17 -17.25 12.80 -8.36
C VAL A 17 -15.84 12.58 -8.86
N PRO A 18 -14.79 13.15 -8.23
CA PRO A 18 -13.41 12.91 -8.62
C PRO A 18 -13.12 11.41 -8.70
N TYR A 19 -12.38 10.95 -9.70
CA TYR A 19 -12.06 9.52 -9.90
C TYR A 19 -11.54 8.87 -8.61
N GLU A 20 -10.72 9.59 -7.84
CA GLU A 20 -10.17 9.15 -6.56
C GLU A 20 -11.27 8.87 -5.53
N ARG A 21 -12.29 9.73 -5.46
CA ARG A 21 -13.48 9.51 -4.61
C ARG A 21 -14.35 8.38 -5.13
N PHE A 22 -14.47 8.20 -6.44
CA PHE A 22 -15.22 7.08 -7.01
C PHE A 22 -14.57 5.72 -6.68
N VAL A 23 -13.23 5.61 -6.78
CA VAL A 23 -12.50 4.38 -6.43
C VAL A 23 -12.52 4.13 -4.93
N ALA A 24 -12.34 5.17 -4.11
CA ALA A 24 -12.46 5.07 -2.65
C ALA A 24 -13.89 4.66 -2.23
N TRP A 25 -14.92 5.21 -2.86
CA TRP A 25 -16.31 4.81 -2.64
C TRP A 25 -16.58 3.36 -3.07
N LEU A 26 -16.11 2.96 -4.26
CA LEU A 26 -16.38 1.64 -4.84
C LEU A 26 -15.77 0.50 -3.99
N PHE A 27 -14.66 0.77 -3.31
CA PHE A 27 -13.92 -0.26 -2.57
C PHE A 27 -13.87 -0.06 -1.06
N LEU A 28 -13.98 1.17 -0.52
CA LEU A 28 -13.46 1.49 0.82
C LEU A 28 -14.28 2.46 1.69
N ASN A 29 -15.42 2.98 1.22
CA ASN A 29 -16.24 3.99 1.92
C ASN A 29 -15.49 5.34 2.11
N ASP A 30 -16.21 6.46 2.07
CA ASP A 30 -15.71 7.85 1.89
C ASP A 30 -14.70 8.40 2.94
N SER A 31 -14.22 7.61 3.89
CA SER A 31 -13.43 8.11 5.05
C SER A 31 -11.95 7.75 5.05
N VAL A 32 -11.48 6.85 4.18
CA VAL A 32 -10.08 6.37 4.20
C VAL A 32 -9.22 7.18 3.23
N ASP A 33 -8.23 7.90 3.74
CA ASP A 33 -7.22 8.57 2.92
C ASP A 33 -6.14 7.58 2.48
N ILE A 34 -6.42 6.90 1.37
CA ILE A 34 -5.55 5.85 0.80
C ILE A 34 -4.13 6.38 0.54
N PHE A 35 -4.00 7.63 0.13
CA PHE A 35 -2.70 8.20 -0.26
C PHE A 35 -1.84 8.59 0.94
N ASN A 36 -2.43 8.80 2.11
CA ASN A 36 -1.70 9.12 3.33
C ASN A 36 -1.46 7.91 4.24
N ASN A 37 -1.91 6.71 3.89
CA ASN A 37 -1.68 5.52 4.71
C ASN A 37 -0.83 4.48 3.96
N ILE A 38 0.48 4.49 4.22
CA ILE A 38 1.46 3.58 3.61
C ILE A 38 1.17 2.09 3.87
N VAL A 39 0.42 1.78 4.94
CA VAL A 39 0.04 0.42 5.31
C VAL A 39 -0.96 -0.17 4.31
N ILE A 40 -1.77 0.70 3.68
CA ILE A 40 -2.78 0.32 2.67
C ILE A 40 -2.43 0.79 1.24
N LEU A 41 -1.39 1.62 1.09
CA LEU A 41 -0.87 2.07 -0.20
C LEU A 41 -0.03 0.97 -0.88
N THR A 42 -0.64 -0.19 -1.12
CA THR A 42 0.00 -1.36 -1.70
C THR A 42 -1.01 -2.25 -2.41
N ASP A 43 -0.55 -3.08 -3.33
CA ASP A 43 -1.43 -4.08 -3.95
C ASP A 43 -1.87 -5.11 -2.90
N SER A 44 -3.16 -5.46 -2.87
CA SER A 44 -3.73 -6.33 -1.82
C SER A 44 -3.02 -7.67 -1.68
N TYR A 45 -2.55 -8.28 -2.77
CA TYR A 45 -1.84 -9.57 -2.71
C TYR A 45 -0.54 -9.49 -1.89
N LYS A 46 0.11 -8.32 -1.81
CA LYS A 46 1.36 -8.10 -1.05
C LYS A 46 1.18 -8.21 0.45
N VAL A 47 -0.04 -8.00 0.95
CA VAL A 47 -0.37 -8.08 2.37
C VAL A 47 -0.01 -9.46 2.95
N THR A 48 -0.21 -10.51 2.15
CA THR A 48 0.07 -11.90 2.53
C THR A 48 1.50 -12.37 2.24
N HIS A 49 2.34 -11.57 1.56
CA HIS A 49 3.66 -12.01 1.11
C HIS A 49 4.61 -12.37 2.26
N HIS A 50 4.43 -11.75 3.43
CA HIS A 50 5.24 -12.05 4.61
C HIS A 50 5.18 -13.53 5.02
N LEU A 51 4.12 -14.26 4.66
CA LEU A 51 3.95 -15.70 4.90
C LEU A 51 4.54 -16.58 3.79
N GLN A 52 4.88 -15.99 2.65
CA GLN A 52 5.30 -16.72 1.44
C GLN A 52 6.82 -16.74 1.26
N TYR A 53 7.55 -15.92 2.02
CA TYR A 53 9.01 -15.94 1.98
C TYR A 53 9.58 -17.22 2.62
N PRO A 54 10.71 -17.75 2.13
CA PRO A 54 11.39 -18.88 2.77
C PRO A 54 11.67 -18.59 4.26
N PRO A 55 11.48 -19.58 5.17
CA PRO A 55 11.81 -19.41 6.58
C PRO A 55 13.27 -18.98 6.78
N GLY A 56 13.51 -18.03 7.70
CA GLY A 56 14.84 -17.47 7.96
C GLY A 56 15.28 -16.38 6.97
N THR A 57 14.40 -15.87 6.12
CA THR A 57 14.70 -14.73 5.24
C THR A 57 14.91 -13.46 6.07
N GLU A 58 16.13 -12.92 6.06
CA GLU A 58 16.48 -11.67 6.77
C GLU A 58 16.56 -10.46 5.83
N LYS A 59 16.77 -10.67 4.52
CA LYS A 59 16.98 -9.59 3.55
C LYS A 59 16.34 -9.89 2.21
N ILE A 60 15.62 -8.89 1.71
CA ILE A 60 15.06 -8.86 0.35
C ILE A 60 15.70 -7.68 -0.38
N TYR A 61 16.22 -7.92 -1.59
CA TYR A 61 16.78 -6.89 -2.46
C TYR A 61 16.02 -6.87 -3.78
N SER A 62 15.51 -5.70 -4.15
CA SER A 62 14.75 -5.47 -5.38
C SER A 62 15.40 -4.35 -6.19
N TYR A 63 15.23 -4.38 -7.51
CA TYR A 63 15.71 -3.34 -8.41
C TYR A 63 14.57 -2.90 -9.36
N PHE A 64 14.69 -1.70 -9.90
CA PHE A 64 13.74 -1.12 -10.83
C PHE A 64 14.43 -0.88 -12.18
N GLU A 65 13.80 -1.28 -13.27
CA GLU A 65 14.28 -1.01 -14.63
C GLU A 65 13.08 -0.80 -15.57
N CYS A 66 13.25 0.03 -16.60
CA CYS A 66 12.38 0.03 -17.76
C CYS A 66 12.87 -1.10 -18.70
N ARG A 67 12.08 -2.17 -18.87
CA ARG A 67 12.45 -3.30 -19.74
C ARG A 67 11.98 -3.04 -21.18
N GLY A 68 12.83 -2.45 -22.00
CA GLY A 68 12.51 -2.13 -23.39
C GLY A 68 11.53 -0.95 -23.51
N GLY A 69 11.07 -0.68 -24.73
CA GLY A 69 10.15 0.42 -25.01
C GLY A 69 10.34 0.98 -26.40
N GLN A 70 9.57 2.02 -26.73
CA GLN A 70 9.68 2.71 -28.02
C GLN A 70 11.00 3.50 -28.15
N PHE A 71 11.57 3.93 -27.02
CA PHE A 71 12.76 4.77 -26.97
C PHE A 71 13.97 3.97 -26.47
N PRO A 72 15.16 4.18 -27.09
CA PRO A 72 16.39 3.50 -26.71
C PRO A 72 16.96 3.99 -25.37
N GLU A 73 16.42 5.05 -24.80
CA GLU A 73 16.85 5.64 -23.54
C GLU A 73 15.67 6.26 -22.79
N VAL A 74 15.81 6.36 -21.48
CA VAL A 74 14.82 6.94 -20.57
C VAL A 74 15.50 7.91 -19.60
N CYS A 75 14.86 9.05 -19.33
CA CYS A 75 15.31 9.97 -18.29
C CYS A 75 14.79 9.51 -16.93
N PHE A 76 15.68 9.27 -15.96
CA PHE A 76 15.29 8.91 -14.61
C PHE A 76 14.88 10.16 -13.82
N PHE A 77 13.62 10.26 -13.40
CA PHE A 77 13.09 11.41 -12.65
C PHE A 77 11.87 11.03 -11.81
N GLY A 78 11.65 11.70 -10.67
CA GLY A 78 10.44 11.59 -9.84
C GLY A 78 10.57 10.80 -8.54
N LEU A 79 11.67 10.08 -8.34
CA LEU A 79 11.95 9.36 -7.10
C LEU A 79 12.01 10.28 -5.88
N GLN A 80 12.65 11.46 -5.97
CA GLN A 80 12.81 12.37 -4.84
C GLN A 80 11.46 12.88 -4.31
N TYR A 81 10.52 13.17 -5.22
CA TYR A 81 9.15 13.52 -4.84
C TYR A 81 8.51 12.35 -4.09
N PHE A 82 8.53 11.15 -4.67
CA PHE A 82 7.94 9.96 -4.08
C PHE A 82 8.52 9.64 -2.69
N LEU A 83 9.85 9.77 -2.52
CA LEU A 83 10.51 9.58 -1.24
C LEU A 83 10.00 10.57 -0.18
N LYS A 84 9.93 11.86 -0.51
CA LYS A 84 9.55 12.92 0.43
C LYS A 84 8.07 12.86 0.82
N GLU A 85 7.21 12.54 -0.14
CA GLU A 85 5.77 12.51 0.06
C GLU A 85 5.33 11.26 0.84
N TYR A 86 5.85 10.08 0.47
CA TYR A 86 5.26 8.81 0.93
C TYR A 86 6.14 7.98 1.88
N LEU A 87 7.47 8.16 1.85
CA LEU A 87 8.40 7.24 2.54
C LEU A 87 9.23 7.89 3.64
N ALA A 88 9.49 9.19 3.55
CA ALA A 88 10.35 9.91 4.48
C ALA A 88 9.62 10.26 5.78
N GLY A 89 10.30 10.08 6.91
CA GLY A 89 9.77 10.43 8.23
C GLY A 89 8.90 9.33 8.85
N PRO A 90 8.19 9.65 9.95
CA PRO A 90 7.32 8.70 10.65
C PRO A 90 6.00 8.51 9.89
N VAL A 91 6.04 7.65 8.87
CA VAL A 91 4.90 7.41 7.97
C VAL A 91 3.91 6.37 8.51
N VAL A 92 4.32 5.60 9.53
CA VAL A 92 3.48 4.61 10.23
C VAL A 92 3.06 5.15 11.60
N SER A 93 1.78 5.02 11.93
CA SER A 93 1.21 5.33 13.25
C SER A 93 0.23 4.24 13.70
N GLN A 94 -0.15 4.23 14.98
CA GLN A 94 -1.10 3.25 15.49
C GLN A 94 -2.46 3.37 14.80
N GLU A 95 -2.92 4.61 14.56
CA GLU A 95 -4.19 4.88 13.88
C GLU A 95 -4.20 4.29 12.47
N LYS A 96 -3.09 4.44 11.73
CA LYS A 96 -2.95 3.87 10.38
C LYS A 96 -2.95 2.34 10.38
N ILE A 97 -2.38 1.71 11.40
CA ILE A 97 -2.36 0.24 11.58
C ILE A 97 -3.77 -0.27 11.88
N ASP A 98 -4.50 0.43 12.74
CA ASP A 98 -5.85 0.04 13.14
C ASP A 98 -6.83 0.19 11.97
N GLU A 99 -6.75 1.31 11.23
CA GLU A 99 -7.51 1.54 10.01
C GLU A 99 -7.22 0.45 8.95
N ALA A 100 -5.94 0.11 8.76
CA ALA A 100 -5.55 -0.94 7.82
C ALA A 100 -6.09 -2.32 8.22
N ALA A 101 -6.08 -2.65 9.52
CA ALA A 101 -6.61 -3.92 10.01
C ALA A 101 -8.11 -4.05 9.70
N GLU A 102 -8.90 -3.01 9.98
CA GLU A 102 -10.34 -2.99 9.68
C GLU A 102 -10.60 -3.08 8.16
N LEU A 103 -9.80 -2.37 7.37
CA LEU A 103 -9.89 -2.40 5.92
C LEU A 103 -9.61 -3.79 5.36
N TYR A 104 -8.52 -4.44 5.81
CA TYR A 104 -8.13 -5.75 5.31
C TYR A 104 -9.05 -6.88 5.77
N GLU A 105 -9.60 -6.79 6.98
CA GLU A 105 -10.63 -7.73 7.44
C GLU A 105 -11.88 -7.69 6.53
N ARG A 106 -12.32 -6.50 6.13
CA ARG A 106 -13.41 -6.33 5.17
C ARG A 106 -13.03 -6.79 3.77
N HIS A 107 -11.82 -6.46 3.32
CA HIS A 107 -11.35 -6.74 1.96
C HIS A 107 -11.18 -8.25 1.69
N PHE A 108 -10.59 -8.99 2.64
CA PHE A 108 -10.36 -10.43 2.50
C PHE A 108 -11.48 -11.30 3.09
N GLY A 109 -12.39 -10.69 3.86
CA GLY A 109 -13.45 -11.36 4.59
C GLY A 109 -13.03 -11.79 5.99
N ALA A 110 -14.00 -11.77 6.91
CA ALA A 110 -13.80 -12.23 8.29
C ALA A 110 -13.30 -13.68 8.30
N GLY A 111 -12.13 -13.90 8.88
CA GLY A 111 -11.55 -15.24 8.98
C GLY A 111 -10.82 -15.73 7.73
N PHE A 112 -10.30 -14.84 6.87
CA PHE A 112 -9.21 -15.19 5.95
C PHE A 112 -7.96 -15.55 6.78
N ALA A 113 -8.00 -16.75 7.35
CA ALA A 113 -6.90 -17.45 7.97
C ALA A 113 -6.13 -18.15 6.84
N VAL A 114 -4.83 -17.87 6.76
CA VAL A 114 -3.97 -18.57 5.82
C VAL A 114 -3.79 -20.01 6.34
N PRO A 115 -3.96 -21.04 5.50
CA PRO A 115 -3.80 -22.43 5.94
C PRO A 115 -2.43 -22.65 6.60
N GLY A 116 -2.43 -23.07 7.86
CA GLY A 116 -1.19 -23.29 8.65
C GLY A 116 -1.03 -22.36 9.86
N ASP A 117 -1.77 -21.25 9.92
CA ASP A 117 -1.83 -20.38 11.10
C ASP A 117 -3.28 -19.95 11.37
N LYS A 118 -3.85 -20.43 12.48
CA LYS A 118 -5.24 -20.15 12.88
C LYS A 118 -5.39 -18.81 13.60
N ASN A 119 -4.28 -18.11 13.90
CA ASN A 119 -4.25 -16.93 14.76
C ASN A 119 -3.65 -15.69 14.11
N THR A 120 -3.12 -15.78 12.88
CA THR A 120 -2.68 -14.61 12.09
C THR A 120 -3.57 -14.46 10.86
N GLY A 121 -4.41 -13.42 10.84
CA GLY A 121 -5.09 -13.03 9.60
C GLY A 121 -4.08 -12.64 8.51
N ALA A 122 -4.55 -12.44 7.28
CA ALA A 122 -3.70 -12.00 6.15
C ALA A 122 -2.81 -10.78 6.44
N PHE A 123 -3.22 -9.90 7.37
CA PHE A 123 -2.53 -8.66 7.71
C PHE A 123 -1.46 -8.84 8.79
N ASN A 124 -0.22 -8.46 8.47
CA ASN A 124 0.92 -8.52 9.40
C ASN A 124 0.94 -7.37 10.42
N ARG A 125 -0.05 -7.33 11.32
CA ARG A 125 -0.16 -6.27 12.34
C ARG A 125 1.11 -6.17 13.19
N ALA A 126 1.63 -7.31 13.66
CA ALA A 126 2.82 -7.37 14.50
C ALA A 126 4.07 -6.79 13.81
N GLY A 127 4.24 -7.04 12.51
CA GLY A 127 5.34 -6.45 11.73
C GLY A 127 5.26 -4.93 11.62
N TRP A 128 4.07 -4.38 11.44
CA TRP A 128 3.87 -2.92 11.42
C TRP A 128 4.06 -2.28 12.79
N GLU A 129 3.57 -2.92 13.86
CA GLU A 129 3.78 -2.45 15.24
C GLU A 129 5.27 -2.49 15.63
N HIS A 130 6.03 -3.47 15.14
CA HIS A 130 7.48 -3.50 15.29
C HIS A 130 8.14 -2.27 14.65
N ILE A 131 7.74 -1.88 13.44
CA ILE A 131 8.25 -0.66 12.79
C ILE A 131 7.92 0.59 13.60
N LEU A 132 6.69 0.69 14.10
CA LEU A 132 6.27 1.80 14.96
C LEU A 132 7.14 1.89 16.22
N LYS A 133 7.30 0.78 16.93
CA LYS A 133 7.98 0.73 18.22
C LYS A 133 9.50 0.86 18.12
N GLU A 134 10.14 0.09 17.25
CA GLU A 134 11.60 -0.02 17.19
C GLU A 134 12.24 1.02 16.25
N HIS A 135 11.48 1.56 15.29
CA HIS A 135 11.96 2.55 14.32
C HIS A 135 11.22 3.90 14.40
N GLY A 136 10.34 4.09 15.39
CA GLY A 136 9.58 5.33 15.57
C GLY A 136 8.67 5.66 14.38
N GLY A 137 8.11 4.62 13.75
CA GLY A 137 7.24 4.75 12.58
C GLY A 137 7.96 5.07 11.26
N LYS A 138 9.30 5.08 11.24
CA LYS A 138 10.12 5.28 10.04
C LYS A 138 10.42 3.94 9.37
N LEU A 139 10.33 3.88 8.05
CA LEU A 139 10.57 2.65 7.31
C LEU A 139 12.06 2.24 7.35
N PRO A 140 12.40 1.01 7.79
CA PRO A 140 13.79 0.53 7.87
C PRO A 140 14.29 0.03 6.50
N ILE A 141 14.31 0.90 5.49
CA ILE A 141 14.71 0.57 4.11
C ILE A 141 15.89 1.42 3.62
N SER A 142 16.65 0.89 2.67
CA SER A 142 17.73 1.61 1.98
C SER A 142 17.45 1.62 0.48
N ILE A 143 17.41 2.82 -0.11
CA ILE A 143 17.18 3.01 -1.55
C ILE A 143 18.46 3.61 -2.16
N LYS A 144 18.91 3.02 -3.27
CA LYS A 144 20.02 3.51 -4.09
C LYS A 144 19.49 3.78 -5.49
N ALA A 145 19.83 4.93 -6.05
CA ALA A 145 19.35 5.35 -7.36
C ALA A 145 20.45 6.11 -8.12
N VAL A 146 20.31 6.14 -9.44
CA VAL A 146 21.06 7.07 -10.29
C VAL A 146 20.57 8.50 -10.04
N PRO A 147 21.37 9.54 -10.36
CA PRO A 147 20.93 10.92 -10.23
C PRO A 147 19.68 11.19 -11.08
N GLU A 148 18.73 11.95 -10.52
CA GLU A 148 17.58 12.41 -11.31
C GLU A 148 18.04 13.36 -12.43
N GLY A 149 17.39 13.26 -13.59
CA GLY A 149 17.78 13.95 -14.82
C GLY A 149 18.83 13.18 -15.65
N MET A 150 19.38 12.08 -15.13
CA MET A 150 20.27 11.23 -15.90
C MET A 150 19.48 10.42 -16.95
N THR A 151 19.95 10.47 -18.19
CA THR A 151 19.47 9.58 -19.25
C THR A 151 20.15 8.22 -19.14
N VAL A 152 19.35 7.16 -19.09
CA VAL A 152 19.79 5.77 -18.93
C VAL A 152 19.35 4.99 -20.15
N ALA A 153 20.28 4.22 -20.74
CA ALA A 153 19.97 3.36 -21.87
C ALA A 153 18.93 2.30 -21.48
N ASN A 154 17.95 2.15 -22.35
CA ASN A 154 17.05 1.01 -22.34
C ASN A 154 17.80 -0.18 -22.95
N LYS A 155 17.60 -1.38 -22.40
CA LYS A 155 18.32 -2.59 -22.85
C LYS A 155 18.23 -2.81 -24.36
#